data_AF-A0AAU5AAZ8-F1
#
_entry.id   AF-A0AAU5AAZ8-F1
#
_cell.length_a   1.000
_cell.length_b   1.000
_cell.length_c   1.000
_cell.angle_alpha   90.00
_cell.angle_beta   90.00
_cell.angle_gamma   90.00
#
_symmetry.space_group_name_H-M   'P 1'
#
loop_
_entity.id
_entity.type
_entity.pdbx_description
1 polymer ?
#
loop_
_entity_poly.entity_id
_entity_poly.type
_entity_poly.pdbx_seq_one_letter_code
_entity_poly.pdbx_strand_id
1 'polypeptide(L)'
;MGPRQRGQERVPVTGTGAAGPVRLVTGGLPNIDDLSFLTPRSDVAFAAQNGSSSQNGPDRVVVIYPNGTYRPVLTSADGLASPSATAVRGDRLYITDGGVPEPHDAKLQTARINFAALHANAAH
;
A
#
# COMPACT_ATOMS: atom_id res chain seq x y z
N MET A 1 5.48 -28.33 5.10
CA MET A 1 5.52 -26.86 5.34
C MET A 1 4.46 -26.23 4.45
N GLY A 2 3.50 -25.49 5.02
CA GLY A 2 2.52 -24.74 4.22
C GLY A 2 3.16 -23.54 3.53
N PRO A 3 2.53 -22.97 2.48
CA PRO A 3 3.05 -21.78 1.81
C PRO A 3 3.19 -20.62 2.81
N ARG A 4 4.33 -19.92 2.76
CA ARG A 4 4.49 -18.67 3.51
C ARG A 4 3.45 -17.67 3.00
N GLN A 5 2.60 -17.17 3.88
CA GLN A 5 1.67 -16.11 3.52
C GLN A 5 2.46 -14.82 3.31
N ARG A 6 2.31 -14.21 2.13
CA ARG A 6 2.80 -12.86 1.87
C ARG A 6 1.70 -11.88 2.29
N GLY A 7 2.06 -10.86 3.05
CA GLY A 7 1.08 -9.96 3.62
C GLY A 7 1.71 -8.80 4.39
N GLN A 8 0.87 -7.85 4.79
CA GLN A 8 1.26 -6.81 5.71
C GLN A 8 1.20 -7.37 7.13
N GLU A 9 2.29 -7.23 7.86
CA GLU A 9 2.40 -7.62 9.26
C GLU A 9 2.52 -6.38 10.15
N ARG A 10 2.06 -6.50 11.39
CA ARG A 10 2.23 -5.52 12.45
C ARG A 10 2.88 -6.13 13.66
N VAL A 11 3.85 -5.41 14.20
CA VAL A 11 4.53 -5.74 15.46
C VAL A 11 4.22 -4.60 16.43
N PRO A 12 3.33 -4.79 17.41
CA PRO A 12 3.03 -3.75 18.38
C PRO A 12 4.24 -3.53 19.28
N VAL A 13 4.49 -2.27 19.66
CA VAL A 13 5.43 -1.95 20.73
C VAL A 13 4.70 -2.04 22.06
N THR A 14 5.20 -2.86 22.99
CA THR A 14 4.58 -3.05 24.31
C THR A 14 4.78 -1.82 25.20
N GLY A 15 4.09 -1.78 26.34
CA GLY A 15 4.29 -0.72 27.35
C GLY A 15 5.71 -0.65 27.94
N THR A 16 6.55 -1.67 27.71
CA THR A 16 7.96 -1.69 28.10
C THR A 16 8.91 -1.32 26.96
N GLY A 17 8.38 -0.97 25.78
CA GLY A 17 9.18 -0.67 24.59
C GLY A 17 9.66 -1.91 23.83
N ALA A 18 9.28 -3.13 24.25
CA ALA A 18 9.65 -4.36 23.57
C ALA A 18 8.74 -4.63 22.36
N ALA A 19 9.22 -5.44 21.41
CA ALA A 19 8.39 -5.96 20.33
C ALA A 19 7.38 -6.98 20.88
N GLY A 20 6.11 -6.79 20.58
CA GLY A 20 5.04 -7.73 20.85
C GLY A 20 4.91 -8.80 19.75
N PRO A 21 3.85 -9.64 19.81
CA PRO A 21 3.64 -10.68 18.82
C PRO A 21 3.32 -10.10 17.44
N VAL A 22 3.91 -10.68 16.40
CA VAL A 22 3.60 -10.38 15.00
C VAL A 22 2.13 -10.71 14.73
N ARG A 23 1.43 -9.78 14.08
CA ARG A 23 0.04 -9.93 13.64
C ARG A 23 -0.02 -9.75 12.13
N LEU A 24 -0.54 -10.76 11.42
CA LEU A 24 -0.93 -10.59 10.03
C LEU A 24 -2.14 -9.65 9.98
N VAL A 25 -2.02 -8.53 9.27
CA VAL A 25 -3.13 -7.60 9.04
C VAL A 25 -3.89 -8.02 7.80
N THR A 26 -3.18 -8.22 6.68
CA THR A 26 -3.78 -8.64 5.42
C THR A 26 -2.87 -9.57 4.65
N GLY A 27 -3.44 -10.46 3.84
CA GLY A 27 -2.74 -11.41 2.98
C GLY A 27 -3.26 -11.37 1.54
N GLY A 28 -2.62 -12.11 0.64
CA GLY A 28 -3.04 -12.18 -0.76
C GLY A 28 -2.75 -10.92 -1.58
N LEU A 29 -1.89 -10.04 -1.06
CA LEU A 29 -1.33 -8.87 -1.76
C LEU A 29 0.14 -9.15 -2.11
N PRO A 30 0.43 -9.74 -3.27
CA PRO A 30 1.81 -9.95 -3.68
C PRO A 30 2.47 -8.65 -4.16
N ASN A 31 3.80 -8.61 -4.08
CA ASN A 31 4.66 -7.56 -4.63
C ASN A 31 4.33 -6.15 -4.10
N ILE A 32 4.04 -6.08 -2.80
CA ILE A 32 4.12 -4.81 -2.09
C ILE A 32 5.60 -4.43 -2.01
N ASP A 33 5.93 -3.26 -2.52
CA ASP A 33 7.28 -2.72 -2.54
C ASP A 33 7.50 -1.87 -1.27
N ASP A 34 6.60 -0.91 -1.03
CA ASP A 34 6.61 -0.04 0.17
C ASP A 34 5.19 0.40 0.58
N LEU A 35 5.05 0.96 1.78
CA LEU A 35 3.80 1.48 2.32
C LEU A 35 3.98 2.75 3.16
N SER A 36 2.94 3.57 3.22
CA SER A 36 2.84 4.75 4.08
C SER A 36 1.51 4.78 4.82
N PHE A 37 1.52 5.20 6.09
CA PHE A 37 0.28 5.43 6.84
C PHE A 37 -0.37 6.76 6.48
N LEU A 38 -1.71 6.81 6.51
CA LEU A 38 -2.50 8.02 6.27
C LEU A 38 -2.07 9.19 7.17
N THR A 39 -1.72 8.89 8.42
CA THR A 39 -1.12 9.81 9.40
C THR A 39 -0.20 9.02 10.33
N PRO A 40 0.68 9.67 11.12
CA PRO A 40 1.52 8.98 12.10
C PRO A 40 0.76 8.17 13.18
N ARG A 41 -0.55 8.36 13.33
CA ARG A 41 -1.40 7.63 14.28
C ARG A 41 -2.51 6.81 13.61
N SER A 42 -2.47 6.69 12.27
CA SER A 42 -3.49 5.95 11.53
C SER A 42 -3.10 4.49 11.37
N ASP A 43 -4.09 3.61 11.40
CA ASP A 43 -3.90 2.23 11.00
C ASP A 43 -4.27 1.93 9.54
N VAL A 44 -4.73 2.95 8.80
CA VAL A 44 -4.93 2.90 7.35
C VAL A 44 -3.61 3.17 6.65
N ALA A 45 -3.19 2.24 5.79
CA ALA A 45 -1.97 2.34 4.99
C ALA A 45 -2.28 2.42 3.50
N PHE A 46 -1.49 3.18 2.74
CA PHE A 46 -1.37 3.07 1.29
C PHE A 46 -0.14 2.23 0.98
N ALA A 47 -0.26 1.27 0.08
CA ALA A 47 0.84 0.41 -0.32
C ALA A 47 1.02 0.46 -1.84
N ALA A 48 2.27 0.63 -2.27
CA ALA A 48 2.67 0.51 -3.66
C ALA A 48 2.75 -0.98 -4.01
N GLN A 49 1.90 -1.42 -4.92
CA GLN A 49 1.89 -2.78 -5.44
C GLN A 49 2.49 -2.80 -6.84
N ASN A 50 3.74 -3.23 -6.91
CA ASN A 50 4.53 -3.32 -8.13
C ASN A 50 4.23 -4.64 -8.84
N GLY A 51 3.13 -4.70 -9.58
CA GLY A 51 2.65 -5.92 -10.23
C GLY A 51 3.31 -6.18 -11.58
N SER A 52 3.49 -5.12 -12.39
CA SER A 52 3.90 -5.26 -13.79
C SER A 52 5.34 -5.76 -13.93
N SER A 53 6.27 -5.19 -13.16
CA SER A 53 7.68 -5.58 -13.23
C SER A 53 7.96 -6.93 -12.55
N SER A 54 7.13 -7.31 -11.57
CA SER A 54 7.21 -8.59 -10.86
C SER A 54 6.42 -9.71 -11.54
N GLN A 55 5.74 -9.42 -12.67
CA GLN A 55 4.92 -10.35 -13.44
C GLN A 55 3.84 -11.05 -12.62
N ASN A 56 3.30 -10.38 -11.60
CA ASN A 56 2.35 -10.99 -10.67
C ASN A 56 1.23 -10.01 -10.31
N GLY A 57 0.57 -9.52 -11.37
CA GLY A 57 -0.60 -8.65 -11.33
C GLY A 57 -0.37 -7.30 -12.05
N PRO A 58 -1.40 -6.45 -12.12
CA PRO A 58 -1.24 -5.08 -12.59
C PRO A 58 -0.64 -4.19 -11.50
N ASP A 59 -0.12 -3.03 -11.90
CA ASP A 59 0.31 -2.01 -10.95
C ASP A 59 -0.88 -1.37 -10.25
N ARG A 60 -0.76 -1.23 -8.93
CA ARG A 60 -1.79 -0.64 -8.08
C ARG A 60 -1.16 0.18 -6.97
N VAL A 61 -1.91 1.17 -6.51
CA VAL A 61 -1.81 1.61 -5.12
C VAL A 61 -3.03 1.09 -4.41
N VAL A 62 -2.83 0.33 -3.34
CA VAL A 62 -3.91 -0.21 -2.53
C VAL A 62 -3.98 0.52 -1.20
N VAL A 63 -5.20 0.78 -0.71
CA VAL A 63 -5.41 1.11 0.70
C VAL A 63 -5.66 -0.18 1.46
N ILE A 64 -4.98 -0.35 2.59
CA ILE A 64 -5.13 -1.45 3.54
C ILE A 64 -5.73 -0.88 4.82
N TYR A 65 -6.84 -1.47 5.26
CA TYR A 65 -7.55 -1.06 6.47
C TYR A 65 -7.16 -1.94 7.67
N PRO A 66 -7.33 -1.44 8.91
CA PRO A 66 -7.00 -2.19 10.13
C PRO A 66 -7.81 -3.49 10.30
N ASN A 67 -8.98 -3.62 9.65
CA ASN A 67 -9.76 -4.86 9.64
C ASN A 67 -9.21 -5.93 8.66
N GLY A 68 -8.11 -5.63 7.97
CA GLY A 68 -7.46 -6.54 7.02
C GLY A 68 -8.02 -6.49 5.60
N THR A 69 -9.10 -5.75 5.37
CA THR A 69 -9.59 -5.49 4.01
C THR A 69 -8.65 -4.55 3.27
N TYR A 70 -8.63 -4.67 1.95
CA TYR A 70 -7.88 -3.76 1.09
C TYR A 70 -8.64 -3.51 -0.21
N ARG A 71 -8.30 -2.41 -0.88
CA ARG A 71 -8.83 -2.09 -2.21
C ARG A 71 -7.84 -1.27 -3.03
N PRO A 72 -7.82 -1.41 -4.36
CA PRO A 72 -7.11 -0.47 -5.22
C PRO A 72 -7.75 0.93 -5.12
N VAL A 73 -6.91 1.95 -5.03
CA VAL A 73 -7.29 3.37 -5.11
C VAL A 73 -6.66 4.08 -6.30
N LEU A 74 -5.61 3.49 -6.87
CA LEU A 74 -5.05 3.79 -8.18
C LEU A 74 -4.66 2.48 -8.86
N THR A 75 -4.67 2.48 -10.18
CA THR A 75 -4.40 1.33 -11.04
C THR A 75 -3.48 1.73 -12.21
N SER A 76 -3.02 0.75 -12.99
CA SER A 76 -2.32 1.03 -14.25
C SER A 76 -3.11 1.96 -15.20
N ALA A 77 -4.45 1.97 -15.15
CA ALA A 77 -5.27 2.87 -15.96
C ALA A 77 -5.12 4.35 -15.54
N ASP A 78 -4.70 4.61 -14.30
CA ASP A 78 -4.38 5.94 -13.79
C ASP A 78 -2.94 6.37 -14.13
N GLY A 79 -2.21 5.55 -14.90
CA GLY A 79 -0.86 5.83 -15.37
C GLY A 79 0.26 5.27 -14.49
N LEU A 80 -0.03 4.42 -13.49
CA LEU A 80 1.00 3.75 -12.68
C LEU A 80 1.95 2.92 -13.57
N ALA A 81 3.25 2.99 -13.26
CA ALA A 81 4.32 2.32 -14.01
C ALA A 81 5.37 1.77 -13.04
N SER A 82 5.12 0.56 -12.53
CA SER A 82 5.92 -0.10 -11.49
C SER A 82 6.08 0.79 -10.24
N PRO A 83 4.99 1.07 -9.49
CA PRO A 83 5.03 1.93 -8.33
C PRO A 83 5.91 1.30 -7.24
N SER A 84 6.84 2.07 -6.69
CA SER A 84 7.81 1.62 -5.71
C SER A 84 7.54 2.14 -4.31
N ALA A 85 7.08 3.39 -4.16
CA ALA A 85 6.81 3.97 -2.85
C ALA A 85 5.60 4.89 -2.84
N THR A 86 5.06 5.09 -1.64
CA THR A 86 4.01 6.07 -1.37
C THR A 86 4.41 6.97 -0.22
N ALA A 87 3.96 8.23 -0.24
CA ALA A 87 4.08 9.15 0.88
C ALA A 87 2.82 10.01 1.02
N VAL A 88 2.40 10.32 2.24
CA VAL A 88 1.21 11.13 2.53
C VAL A 88 1.60 12.46 3.17
N ARG A 89 1.07 13.57 2.63
CA ARG A 89 1.17 14.89 3.25
C ARG A 89 -0.14 15.65 3.09
N GLY A 90 -0.83 15.87 4.21
CA GLY A 90 -2.16 16.49 4.20
C GLY A 90 -3.14 15.62 3.43
N ASP A 91 -3.78 16.19 2.41
CA ASP A 91 -4.70 15.49 1.51
C ASP A 91 -4.04 15.03 0.20
N ARG A 92 -2.70 14.98 0.13
CA ARG A 92 -1.97 14.50 -1.04
C ARG A 92 -1.25 13.20 -0.77
N LEU A 93 -1.39 12.29 -1.72
CA LEU A 93 -0.60 11.08 -1.87
C LEU A 93 0.44 11.32 -2.97
N TYR A 94 1.69 10.99 -2.69
CA TYR A 94 2.80 11.01 -3.64
C TYR A 94 3.19 9.56 -3.94
N ILE A 95 3.46 9.25 -5.21
CA ILE A 95 3.82 7.91 -5.66
C ILE A 95 5.05 8.01 -6.54
N THR A 96 6.07 7.21 -6.23
CA THR A 96 7.21 7.05 -7.13
C THR A 96 6.98 5.84 -8.03
N ASP A 97 7.11 6.05 -9.34
CA ASP A 97 7.08 5.00 -10.35
C ASP A 97 8.49 4.73 -10.86
N GLY A 98 8.88 3.45 -10.84
CA GLY A 98 10.19 3.02 -11.34
C GLY A 98 10.27 2.92 -12.87
N GLY A 99 9.13 2.79 -13.55
CA GLY A 99 9.09 2.66 -15.02
C GLY A 99 9.89 1.47 -15.54
N VAL A 100 9.81 0.31 -14.87
CA VAL A 100 10.71 -0.82 -15.19
C VAL A 100 10.40 -1.45 -16.57
N PRO A 101 9.13 -1.70 -16.95
CA PRO A 101 8.81 -2.13 -18.31
C PRO A 101 8.94 -1.00 -19.33
N GLU A 102 9.24 -1.36 -20.59
CA GLU A 102 9.12 -0.47 -21.74
C GLU A 102 7.67 0.08 -21.85
N PRO A 103 7.48 1.38 -22.16
CA PRO A 103 8.45 2.35 -22.70
C PRO A 103 9.24 3.14 -21.63
N HIS A 104 9.42 2.62 -20.42
CA HIS A 104 10.14 3.26 -19.31
C HIS A 104 9.59 4.63 -18.91
N ASP A 105 8.50 4.63 -18.16
CA ASP A 105 7.84 5.85 -17.69
C ASP A 105 8.03 6.09 -16.18
N ALA A 106 9.29 6.32 -15.80
CA ALA A 106 9.65 6.66 -14.42
C ALA A 106 9.24 8.10 -14.09
N LYS A 107 8.45 8.28 -13.02
CA LYS A 107 7.87 9.58 -12.67
C LYS A 107 7.46 9.67 -11.20
N LEU A 108 7.23 10.89 -10.76
CA LEU A 108 6.52 11.18 -9.51
C LEU A 108 5.07 11.52 -9.87
N GLN A 109 4.13 10.70 -9.41
CA GLN A 109 2.71 11.01 -9.50
C GLN A 109 2.19 11.59 -8.19
N THR A 110 1.11 12.37 -8.29
CA THR A 110 0.38 12.81 -7.10
C THR A 110 -1.11 12.59 -7.28
N ALA A 111 -1.77 12.15 -6.21
CA ALA A 111 -3.21 12.04 -6.14
C ALA A 111 -3.75 12.83 -4.94
N ARG A 112 -5.03 13.21 -5.00
CA ARG A 112 -5.73 13.82 -3.88
C ARG A 112 -6.52 12.77 -3.11
N ILE A 113 -6.36 12.76 -1.80
CA ILE A 113 -7.05 11.86 -0.89
C ILE A 113 -8.45 12.42 -0.61
N ASN A 114 -9.48 11.68 -1.00
CA ASN A 114 -10.85 11.94 -0.56
C ASN A 114 -11.08 11.24 0.79
N PHE A 115 -10.92 11.97 1.90
CA PHE A 115 -11.08 11.41 3.25
C PHE A 115 -12.49 10.86 3.50
N ALA A 116 -13.54 11.54 3.02
CA ALA A 116 -14.91 11.08 3.20
C ALA A 116 -15.11 9.70 2.55
N ALA A 117 -14.63 9.53 1.32
CA ALA A 117 -14.64 8.23 0.65
C ALA A 117 -13.77 7.21 1.39
N LEU A 118 -12.57 7.60 1.85
CA LEU A 118 -11.68 6.69 2.57
C LEU A 118 -12.34 6.12 3.84
N HIS A 119 -13.01 6.96 4.63
CA HIS A 119 -13.67 6.55 5.87
C HIS A 119 -14.94 5.75 5.63
N ALA A 120 -15.76 6.10 4.64
CA ALA A 120 -16.94 5.31 4.29
C ALA A 120 -16.59 3.86 3.95
N ASN A 121 -15.40 3.63 3.40
CA ASN A 121 -14.92 2.31 3.00
C ASN A 121 -14.16 1.56 4.11
N ALA A 122 -13.97 2.16 5.28
CA ALA A 122 -13.41 1.49 6.45
C ALA A 122 -14.48 0.74 7.28
N ALA A 123 -15.76 1.00 7.03
CA ALA A 123 -16.89 0.46 7.78
C ALA A 123 -17.46 -0.86 7.22
N HIS A 124 -16.86 -1.40 6.15
CA HIS A 124 -17.29 -2.61 5.44
C HIS A 124 -16.26 -3.73 5.55
#